data_AF-A0A0M3AL52-F1
#
_entry.id   AF-A0A0M3AL52-F1
#
_cell.length_a   1.000
_cell.length_b   1.000
_cell.length_c   1.000
_cell.angle_alpha   90.00
_cell.angle_beta   90.00
_cell.angle_gamma   90.00
#
_symmetry.space_group_name_H-M   'P 1'
#
loop_
_entity.id
_entity.type
_entity.pdbx_description
1 polymer ?
#
loop_
_entity_poly.entity_id
_entity_poly.type
_entity_poly.pdbx_seq_one_letter_code
_entity_poly.pdbx_strand_id
1 'polypeptide(L)'
;AVADAFRAAVAAAMPTVLPPTAEQTLREAPDQAAPLIPLATVGPLLDGEQDVWLAACGGFHSSPFADAGSPCAQPFWGCLDCPNAVITARKLPAILAFLAFVEEQRLSLPATDWAAKFGRVHARITAQVLPAFSDAVIADARRQMEGERLYLPPEART
;
A
#
# COMPACT_ATOMS: atom_id res chain seq x y z
N ALA A 1 -13.75 -11.88 6.19
CA ALA A 1 -12.74 -12.81 5.66
C ALA A 1 -11.86 -12.10 4.62
N VAL A 2 -10.75 -12.70 4.15
CA VAL A 2 -9.82 -12.06 3.19
C VAL A 2 -10.53 -11.61 1.90
N ALA A 3 -11.44 -12.44 1.39
CA ALA A 3 -12.28 -12.11 0.23
C ALA A 3 -13.13 -10.85 0.43
N ASP A 4 -13.63 -10.60 1.65
CA ASP A 4 -14.40 -9.39 1.96
C ASP A 4 -13.52 -8.15 1.94
N ALA A 5 -12.27 -8.27 2.38
CA ALA A 5 -11.31 -7.17 2.34
C ALA A 5 -11.01 -6.75 0.90
N PHE A 6 -10.77 -7.71 0.00
CA PHE A 6 -10.61 -7.43 -1.42
C PHE A 6 -11.88 -6.83 -2.05
N ARG A 7 -13.06 -7.36 -1.73
CA ARG A 7 -14.34 -6.80 -2.23
C ARG A 7 -14.55 -5.36 -1.77
N ALA A 8 -14.32 -5.07 -0.50
CA ALA A 8 -14.46 -3.74 0.07
C ALA A 8 -13.45 -2.76 -0.54
N ALA A 9 -12.21 -3.20 -0.75
CA ALA A 9 -11.15 -2.45 -1.41
C ALA A 9 -11.55 -2.04 -2.84
N VAL A 10 -12.08 -2.98 -3.64
CA VAL A 10 -12.58 -2.68 -4.99
C VAL A 10 -13.76 -1.71 -4.95
N ALA A 11 -14.75 -1.94 -4.08
CA ALA A 11 -15.93 -1.09 -3.99
C ALA A 11 -15.61 0.36 -3.58
N ALA A 12 -14.58 0.54 -2.76
CA ALA A 12 -14.18 1.85 -2.26
C ALA A 12 -13.02 2.47 -3.06
N ALA A 13 -12.51 1.79 -4.11
CA ALA A 13 -11.29 2.15 -4.83
C ALA A 13 -10.10 2.42 -3.89
N MET A 14 -9.81 1.46 -3.00
CA MET A 14 -8.79 1.56 -1.95
C MET A 14 -7.86 0.35 -2.00
N PRO A 15 -6.62 0.45 -1.50
CA PRO A 15 -5.75 -0.72 -1.36
C PRO A 15 -6.35 -1.74 -0.41
N THR A 16 -6.05 -3.02 -0.65
CA THR A 16 -6.35 -4.09 0.30
C THR A 16 -5.24 -4.13 1.35
N VAL A 17 -5.58 -3.96 2.63
CA VAL A 17 -4.62 -4.12 3.73
C VAL A 17 -4.70 -5.55 4.25
N LEU A 18 -3.57 -6.27 4.25
CA LEU A 18 -3.45 -7.64 4.70
C LEU A 18 -2.51 -7.72 5.92
N PRO A 19 -3.05 -7.70 7.14
CA PRO A 19 -2.29 -7.99 8.35
C PRO A 19 -1.75 -9.43 8.34
N PRO A 20 -0.70 -9.75 9.13
CA PRO A 20 -0.04 -11.06 9.09
C PRO A 20 -0.97 -12.28 9.17
N THR A 21 -2.01 -12.23 10.02
CA THR A 21 -3.00 -13.31 10.14
C THR A 21 -3.82 -13.49 8.86
N ALA A 22 -4.21 -12.40 8.21
CA ALA A 22 -4.96 -12.42 6.96
C ALA A 22 -4.08 -12.85 5.78
N GLU A 23 -2.82 -12.42 5.76
CA GLU A 23 -1.82 -12.89 4.81
C GLU A 23 -1.59 -14.40 4.94
N GLN A 24 -1.39 -14.91 6.16
CA GLN A 24 -1.24 -16.35 6.41
C GLN A 24 -2.47 -17.14 5.95
N THR A 25 -3.66 -16.66 6.28
CA THR A 25 -4.92 -17.26 5.82
C THR A 25 -4.97 -17.34 4.29
N LEU A 26 -4.53 -16.28 3.60
CA LEU A 26 -4.49 -16.25 2.14
C LEU A 26 -3.43 -17.19 1.55
N ARG A 27 -2.31 -17.39 2.23
CA ARG A 27 -1.30 -18.39 1.83
C ARG A 27 -1.85 -19.82 1.93
N GLU A 28 -2.64 -20.10 2.96
CA GLU A 28 -3.26 -21.41 3.19
C GLU A 28 -4.43 -21.69 2.25
N ALA A 29 -5.19 -20.65 1.87
CA ALA A 29 -6.33 -20.74 0.97
C ALA A 29 -6.29 -19.63 -0.11
N PRO A 30 -5.41 -19.74 -1.12
CA PRO A 30 -5.22 -18.70 -2.14
C PRO A 30 -6.46 -18.46 -3.02
N ASP A 31 -7.35 -19.44 -3.12
CA ASP A 31 -8.63 -19.34 -3.81
C ASP A 31 -9.58 -18.30 -3.17
N GLN A 32 -9.37 -17.91 -1.91
CA GLN A 32 -10.12 -16.82 -1.28
C GLN A 32 -9.89 -15.44 -1.92
N ALA A 33 -8.82 -15.27 -2.72
CA ALA A 33 -8.60 -14.05 -3.48
C ALA A 33 -9.47 -13.98 -4.75
N ALA A 34 -10.00 -15.12 -5.22
CA ALA A 34 -10.74 -15.19 -6.46
C ALA A 34 -12.16 -14.60 -6.32
N PRO A 35 -12.72 -14.00 -7.39
CA PRO A 35 -12.12 -13.75 -8.70
C PRO A 35 -11.30 -12.45 -8.78
N LEU A 36 -11.12 -11.74 -7.66
CA LEU A 36 -10.59 -10.37 -7.63
C LEU A 36 -9.10 -10.32 -7.96
N ILE A 37 -8.35 -11.33 -7.52
CA ILE A 37 -6.96 -11.55 -7.90
C ILE A 37 -6.85 -12.94 -8.54
N PRO A 38 -6.24 -13.08 -9.74
CA PRO A 38 -5.98 -14.37 -10.33
C PRO A 38 -5.15 -15.24 -9.38
N LEU A 39 -5.51 -16.52 -9.25
CA LEU A 39 -4.84 -17.46 -8.34
C LEU A 39 -3.32 -17.50 -8.54
N ALA A 40 -2.88 -17.47 -9.81
CA ALA A 40 -1.47 -17.46 -10.18
C ALA A 40 -0.71 -16.20 -9.72
N THR A 41 -1.41 -15.11 -9.41
CA THR A 41 -0.84 -13.84 -8.95
C THR A 41 -0.65 -13.83 -7.43
N VAL A 42 -1.41 -14.61 -6.67
CA VAL A 42 -1.40 -14.56 -5.19
C VAL A 42 -0.02 -14.88 -4.62
N GLY A 43 0.61 -15.98 -5.05
CA GLY A 43 1.96 -16.36 -4.62
C GLY A 43 3.00 -15.26 -4.87
N PRO A 44 3.24 -14.86 -6.14
CA PRO A 44 4.17 -13.79 -6.48
C PRO A 44 3.92 -12.47 -5.75
N LEU A 45 2.65 -12.12 -5.51
CA LEU A 45 2.26 -10.92 -4.78
C LEU A 45 2.68 -11.00 -3.31
N LEU A 46 2.43 -12.14 -2.64
CA LEU A 46 2.77 -12.32 -1.24
C LEU A 46 4.28 -12.54 -1.03
N ASP A 47 4.95 -13.16 -2.00
CA ASP A 47 6.41 -13.37 -1.99
C ASP A 47 7.18 -12.11 -2.40
N GLY A 48 6.48 -11.12 -2.95
CA GLY A 48 6.95 -9.78 -3.22
C GLY A 48 7.67 -9.61 -4.54
N GLU A 49 7.47 -10.54 -5.46
CA GLU A 49 7.89 -10.38 -6.85
C GLU A 49 7.14 -9.23 -7.54
N GLN A 50 5.96 -8.87 -7.02
CA GLN A 50 5.15 -7.76 -7.50
C GLN A 50 5.25 -6.50 -6.64
N ASP A 51 6.28 -6.42 -5.80
CA ASP A 51 6.52 -5.30 -4.92
C ASP A 51 6.81 -4.02 -5.73
N VAL A 52 5.97 -3.02 -5.53
CA VAL A 52 6.27 -1.61 -5.80
C VAL A 52 6.61 -0.91 -4.48
N TRP A 53 6.91 0.39 -4.51
CA TRP A 53 7.47 1.07 -3.34
C TRP A 53 6.58 0.95 -2.08
N LEU A 54 5.30 1.34 -2.15
CA LEU A 54 4.39 1.36 -0.99
C LEU A 54 3.43 0.16 -0.92
N ALA A 55 3.44 -0.76 -1.88
CA ALA A 55 2.47 -1.86 -1.98
C ALA A 55 3.01 -3.01 -2.84
N ALA A 56 2.34 -4.16 -2.84
CA ALA A 56 2.44 -5.15 -3.91
C ALA A 56 1.33 -4.87 -4.95
N CYS A 57 1.63 -4.99 -6.24
CA CYS A 57 0.72 -4.67 -7.33
C CYS A 57 0.11 -5.93 -7.96
N GLY A 58 -1.17 -6.19 -7.71
CA GLY A 58 -1.89 -7.32 -8.28
C GLY A 58 -2.38 -7.16 -9.72
N GLY A 59 -2.11 -6.01 -10.37
CA GLY A 59 -2.70 -5.69 -11.67
C GLY A 59 -2.09 -4.48 -12.37
N PHE A 60 -0.84 -4.59 -12.81
CA PHE A 60 -0.10 -3.48 -13.43
C PHE A 60 -0.70 -3.03 -14.78
N HIS A 61 -1.17 -3.96 -15.62
CA HIS A 61 -1.80 -3.68 -16.93
C HIS A 61 -3.34 -3.59 -16.85
N SER A 62 -3.89 -3.61 -15.64
CA SER A 62 -5.33 -3.52 -15.35
C SER A 62 -5.61 -2.41 -14.33
N SER A 63 -4.80 -1.35 -14.37
CA SER A 63 -4.98 -0.18 -13.50
C SER A 63 -6.29 0.53 -13.84
N PRO A 64 -7.10 0.95 -12.86
CA PRO A 64 -8.31 1.74 -13.12
C PRO A 64 -7.99 3.18 -13.58
N PHE A 65 -6.72 3.56 -13.59
CA PHE A 65 -6.25 4.89 -13.95
C PHE A 65 -5.55 4.94 -15.32
N ALA A 66 -5.58 3.84 -16.08
CA ALA A 66 -5.01 3.73 -17.40
C ALA A 66 -6.01 3.04 -18.35
N ASP A 67 -5.80 3.19 -19.66
CA ASP A 67 -6.59 2.45 -20.65
C ASP A 67 -6.39 0.95 -20.47
N ALA A 68 -7.43 0.16 -20.76
CA ALA A 68 -7.39 -1.29 -20.58
C ALA A 68 -6.20 -1.92 -21.35
N GLY A 69 -5.36 -2.68 -20.63
CA GLY A 69 -4.16 -3.32 -21.18
C GLY A 69 -2.91 -2.42 -21.16
N SER A 70 -3.05 -1.14 -20.87
CA SER A 70 -1.92 -0.22 -20.74
C SER A 70 -1.23 -0.36 -19.38
N PRO A 71 0.10 -0.16 -19.29
CA PRO A 71 0.80 -0.13 -18.01
C PRO A 71 0.29 1.02 -17.13
N CYS A 72 0.32 0.80 -15.82
CA CYS A 72 -0.04 1.83 -14.86
C CYS A 72 0.89 3.05 -14.94
N ALA A 73 0.30 4.24 -15.01
CA ALA A 73 1.02 5.53 -15.03
C ALA A 73 0.83 6.34 -13.73
N GLN A 74 0.34 5.72 -12.65
CA GLN A 74 0.15 6.41 -11.37
C GLN A 74 1.49 6.85 -10.78
N PRO A 75 1.51 8.02 -10.10
CA PRO A 75 2.70 8.48 -9.41
C PRO A 75 3.05 7.56 -8.23
N PHE A 76 4.26 7.73 -7.69
CA PHE A 76 4.89 6.83 -6.72
C PHE A 76 4.04 6.41 -5.50
N TRP A 77 3.14 7.27 -5.01
CA TRP A 77 2.22 6.97 -3.91
C TRP A 77 0.76 6.73 -4.32
N GLY A 78 0.45 6.74 -5.62
CA GLY A 78 -0.89 6.46 -6.13
C GLY A 78 -1.40 5.07 -5.77
N CYS A 79 -0.51 4.14 -5.41
CA CYS A 79 -0.86 2.83 -4.86
C CYS A 79 -1.73 2.92 -3.59
N LEU A 80 -1.62 3.99 -2.79
CA LEU A 80 -2.44 4.20 -1.59
C LEU A 80 -3.91 4.49 -1.91
N ASP A 81 -4.25 4.73 -3.17
CA ASP A 81 -5.61 4.94 -3.66
C ASP A 81 -5.96 3.95 -4.81
N CYS A 82 -5.22 2.85 -4.94
CA CYS A 82 -5.41 1.88 -6.01
C CYS A 82 -6.02 0.56 -5.49
N PRO A 83 -7.13 0.05 -6.07
CA PRO A 83 -7.70 -1.24 -5.68
C PRO A 83 -6.83 -2.45 -6.04
N ASN A 84 -5.88 -2.30 -6.97
CA ASN A 84 -4.92 -3.37 -7.30
C ASN A 84 -3.76 -3.45 -6.30
N ALA A 85 -3.65 -2.48 -5.38
CA ALA A 85 -2.58 -2.44 -4.40
C ALA A 85 -2.92 -3.31 -3.19
N VAL A 86 -1.95 -4.10 -2.75
CA VAL A 86 -2.03 -4.91 -1.54
C VAL A 86 -0.91 -4.50 -0.59
N ILE A 87 -1.28 -4.17 0.66
CA ILE A 87 -0.36 -3.70 1.68
C ILE A 87 -0.24 -4.79 2.75
N THR A 88 0.89 -5.50 2.73
CA THR A 88 1.28 -6.47 3.76
C THR A 88 2.25 -5.84 4.76
N ALA A 89 2.60 -6.56 5.82
CA ALA A 89 3.51 -6.06 6.86
C ALA A 89 4.89 -5.66 6.30
N ARG A 90 5.38 -6.34 5.26
CA ARG A 90 6.67 -6.03 4.60
C ARG A 90 6.73 -4.62 4.01
N LYS A 91 5.58 -3.98 3.75
CA LYS A 91 5.48 -2.63 3.17
C LYS A 91 5.49 -1.53 4.21
N LEU A 92 5.30 -1.87 5.48
CA LEU A 92 5.24 -0.91 6.56
C LEU A 92 6.51 -0.07 6.73
N PRO A 93 7.74 -0.59 6.58
CA PRO A 93 8.94 0.25 6.68
C PRO A 93 8.89 1.42 5.68
N ALA A 94 8.61 1.14 4.40
CA ALA A 94 8.50 2.16 3.35
C ALA A 94 7.33 3.13 3.60
N ILE A 95 6.17 2.62 4.05
CA ILE A 95 5.00 3.44 4.38
C ILE A 95 5.29 4.37 5.57
N LEU A 96 6.00 3.89 6.60
CA LEU A 96 6.38 4.70 7.75
C LEU A 96 7.40 5.78 7.39
N ALA A 97 8.38 5.46 6.54
CA ALA A 97 9.31 6.46 6.02
C ALA A 97 8.60 7.54 5.19
N PHE A 98 7.65 7.13 4.33
CA PHE A 98 6.84 8.08 3.58
C PHE A 98 5.95 8.93 4.48
N LEU A 99 5.35 8.34 5.52
CA LEU A 99 4.55 9.09 6.51
C LEU A 99 5.42 10.12 7.24
N ALA A 100 6.63 9.75 7.65
CA ALA A 100 7.57 10.68 8.29
C ALA A 100 7.91 11.86 7.36
N PHE A 101 8.19 11.58 6.08
CA PHE A 101 8.38 12.61 5.07
C PHE A 101 7.15 13.52 4.94
N VAL A 102 5.96 12.94 4.82
CA VAL A 102 4.69 13.68 4.71
C VAL A 102 4.46 14.59 5.92
N GLU A 103 4.77 14.12 7.13
CA GLU A 103 4.66 14.93 8.35
C GLU A 103 5.70 16.06 8.38
N GLU A 104 6.93 15.82 7.93
CA GLU A 104 7.97 16.86 7.85
C GLU A 104 7.55 17.99 6.89
N GLN A 105 6.85 17.68 5.81
CA GLN A 105 6.34 18.70 4.88
C GLN A 105 5.32 19.66 5.53
N ARG A 106 4.70 19.32 6.67
CA ARG A 106 3.85 20.28 7.40
C ARG A 106 4.63 21.47 7.96
N LEU A 107 5.94 21.32 8.15
CA LEU A 107 6.79 22.38 8.67
C LEU A 107 7.17 23.41 7.60
N SER A 108 7.14 23.01 6.33
CA SER A 108 7.59 23.82 5.19
C SER A 108 6.45 24.34 4.31
N LEU A 109 5.33 23.63 4.21
CA LEU A 109 4.21 23.99 3.34
C LEU A 109 3.09 24.72 4.08
N PRO A 110 2.39 25.67 3.43
CA PRO A 110 1.11 26.16 3.91
C PRO A 110 0.11 25.01 4.14
N ALA A 111 -0.71 25.10 5.18
CA ALA A 111 -1.64 24.04 5.56
C ALA A 111 -2.59 23.62 4.43
N THR A 112 -3.04 24.56 3.59
CA THR A 112 -3.89 24.29 2.43
C THR A 112 -3.18 23.46 1.38
N ASP A 113 -1.92 23.77 1.11
CA ASP A 113 -1.12 23.13 0.07
C ASP A 113 -0.71 21.72 0.52
N TRP A 114 -0.34 21.59 1.79
CA TRP A 114 -0.10 20.30 2.42
C TRP A 114 -1.36 19.42 2.37
N ALA A 115 -2.53 19.96 2.71
CA ALA A 115 -3.78 19.20 2.69
C ALA A 115 -4.16 18.77 1.26
N ALA A 116 -3.96 19.64 0.27
CA ALA A 116 -4.21 19.33 -1.13
C ALA A 116 -3.26 18.23 -1.67
N LYS A 117 -1.97 18.28 -1.32
CA LYS A 117 -0.97 17.33 -1.82
C LYS A 117 -0.96 16.00 -1.05
N PHE A 118 -1.02 16.07 0.28
CA PHE A 118 -0.77 14.92 1.16
C PHE A 118 -1.94 14.50 2.04
N GLY A 119 -2.97 15.34 2.19
CA GLY A 119 -4.05 15.10 3.16
C GLY A 119 -4.73 13.74 2.98
N ARG A 120 -5.01 13.36 1.73
CA ARG A 120 -5.64 12.07 1.40
C ARG A 120 -4.74 10.88 1.75
N VAL A 121 -3.48 10.89 1.30
CA VAL A 121 -2.54 9.78 1.55
C VAL A 121 -2.18 9.67 3.03
N HIS A 122 -2.02 10.80 3.73
CA HIS A 122 -1.85 10.82 5.17
C HIS A 122 -3.03 10.14 5.86
N ALA A 123 -4.27 10.55 5.56
CA ALA A 123 -5.46 9.95 6.15
C ALA A 123 -5.56 8.45 5.85
N ARG A 124 -5.20 8.02 4.64
CA ARG A 124 -5.14 6.58 4.29
C ARG A 124 -4.20 5.84 5.23
N ILE A 125 -2.98 6.33 5.38
CA ILE A 125 -1.97 5.67 6.20
C ILE A 125 -2.41 5.64 7.67
N THR A 126 -2.80 6.78 8.25
CA THR A 126 -3.05 6.90 9.68
C THR A 126 -4.38 6.30 10.13
N ALA A 127 -5.41 6.35 9.28
CA ALA A 127 -6.76 5.91 9.67
C ALA A 127 -7.13 4.50 9.17
N GLN A 128 -6.40 3.94 8.21
CA GLN A 128 -6.76 2.65 7.60
C GLN A 128 -5.61 1.66 7.55
N VAL A 129 -4.42 2.09 7.11
CA VAL A 129 -3.28 1.16 7.00
C VAL A 129 -2.74 0.82 8.38
N LEU A 130 -2.23 1.80 9.13
CA LEU A 130 -1.58 1.53 10.42
C LEU A 130 -2.52 0.84 11.44
N PRO A 131 -3.80 1.24 11.60
CA PRO A 131 -4.69 0.58 12.56
C PRO A 131 -4.99 -0.90 12.25
N ALA A 132 -4.70 -1.38 11.04
CA ALA A 132 -4.88 -2.79 10.70
C ALA A 132 -3.78 -3.70 11.26
N PHE A 133 -2.65 -3.13 11.70
CA PHE A 133 -1.51 -3.88 12.22
C PHE A 133 -1.38 -3.70 13.73
N SER A 134 -0.85 -4.72 14.42
CA SER A 134 -0.58 -4.62 15.85
C SER A 134 0.60 -3.70 16.14
N ASP A 135 0.65 -3.14 17.35
CA ASP A 135 1.76 -2.29 17.81
C ASP A 135 3.12 -3.00 17.69
N ALA A 136 3.17 -4.31 17.92
CA ALA A 136 4.38 -5.10 17.76
C ALA A 136 4.90 -5.12 16.32
N VAL A 137 3.99 -5.27 15.34
CA VAL A 137 4.32 -5.24 13.91
C VAL A 137 4.78 -3.84 13.49
N ILE A 138 4.10 -2.79 13.96
CA ILE A 138 4.49 -1.41 13.68
C ILE A 138 5.87 -1.09 14.30
N ALA A 139 6.12 -1.52 15.53
CA ALA A 139 7.40 -1.31 16.21
C ALA A 139 8.55 -2.03 15.50
N ASP A 140 8.31 -3.23 14.96
CA ASP A 140 9.29 -3.94 14.14
C ASP A 140 9.58 -3.22 12.82
N ALA A 141 8.53 -2.79 12.12
CA ALA A 141 8.69 -2.02 10.89
C ALA A 141 9.46 -0.70 11.11
N ARG A 142 9.29 -0.03 12.26
CA ARG A 142 10.10 1.15 12.64
C ARG A 142 11.58 0.83 12.82
N ARG A 143 11.92 -0.31 13.45
CA ARG A 143 13.32 -0.72 13.57
C ARG A 143 13.96 -1.02 12.21
N GLN A 144 13.21 -1.67 11.32
CA GLN A 144 13.67 -1.93 9.94
C GLN A 144 13.88 -0.62 9.17
N MET A 145 12.98 0.34 9.34
CA MET A 145 13.06 1.69 8.75
C MET A 145 14.34 2.43 9.15
N GLU A 146 14.85 2.23 10.36
CA GLU A 146 16.10 2.85 10.84
C GLU A 146 17.36 2.14 10.34
N GLY A 147 17.27 0.82 10.10
CA GLY A 147 18.38 -0.01 9.62
C GLY A 147 18.64 0.08 8.11
N GLU A 148 17.60 0.37 7.33
CA GLU A 148 17.68 0.54 5.88
C GLU A 148 17.61 2.04 5.53
N ARG A 149 18.50 2.52 4.65
CA ARG A 149 18.28 3.81 3.96
C ARG A 149 17.10 3.63 3.01
N LEU A 150 15.89 3.69 3.55
CA LEU A 150 14.69 3.57 2.75
C LEU A 150 14.70 4.67 1.69
N TYR A 151 14.67 4.21 0.45
CA TYR A 151 14.63 5.10 -0.70
C TYR A 151 13.35 5.93 -0.65
N LEU A 152 13.52 7.26 -0.62
CA LEU A 152 12.46 8.20 -0.90
C LEU A 152 12.62 8.64 -2.37
N PRO A 153 11.64 8.37 -3.26
CA PRO A 153 11.69 8.80 -4.64
C PRO A 153 11.96 10.31 -4.77
N PRO A 154 12.84 10.75 -5.69
CA PRO A 154 13.13 12.16 -5.93
C PRO A 154 11.88 13.02 -6.12
N GLU A 155 10.86 12.48 -6.76
CA GLU A 155 9.58 13.13 -7.07
C GLU A 155 8.72 13.38 -5.81
N ALA A 156 9.04 12.72 -4.69
CA ALA A 156 8.46 13.09 -3.41
C ALA A 156 9.02 14.41 -2.89
N ARG A 157 10.26 14.76 -3.24
CA ARG A 157 11.00 15.92 -2.69
C ARG A 157 10.69 17.23 -3.41
N THR A 158 10.09 17.16 -4.59
CA THR A 158 9.59 18.30 -5.40
C THR A 158 8.11 18.53 -5.12
#